data_AF-A0A952TSX9-F1
#
_entry.id   AF-A0A952TSX9-F1
#
_cell.length_a   1.000
_cell.length_b   1.000
_cell.length_c   1.000
_cell.angle_alpha   90.00
_cell.angle_beta   90.00
_cell.angle_gamma   90.00
#
_symmetry.space_group_name_H-M   'P 1'
#
loop_
_entity.id
_entity.type
_entity.pdbx_description
1 polymer ?
#
loop_
_entity_poly.entity_id
_entity_poly.type
_entity_poly.pdbx_seq_one_letter_code
_entity_poly.pdbx_strand_id
1 'polypeptide(L)'
;MDSNIDLRKLRCRMGWTSSDLARHLKVESSEVEAWEKQGASPKDPEILSRIKFLLRQADMCSDEVKTGPIAENFLDESALGQVDSDRVKER
;
A
#
# COMPACT_ATOMS: atom_id res chain seq x y z
N MET A 1 10.17 -6.92 -15.37
CA MET A 1 10.02 -5.45 -15.37
C MET A 1 10.22 -4.99 -13.95
N ASP A 2 11.39 -4.47 -13.61
CA ASP A 2 11.58 -3.78 -12.34
C ASP A 2 10.84 -2.45 -12.44
N SER A 3 9.57 -2.46 -12.05
CA SER A 3 8.83 -1.24 -11.78
C SER A 3 9.62 -0.49 -10.71
N ASN A 4 10.22 0.65 -11.07
CA ASN A 4 10.91 1.49 -10.10
C ASN A 4 9.91 1.83 -8.97
N ILE A 5 10.18 1.34 -7.76
CA ILE A 5 9.26 1.51 -6.64
C ILE A 5 9.51 2.87 -6.02
N ASP A 6 8.50 3.74 -6.08
CA ASP A 6 8.54 5.03 -5.40
C ASP A 6 8.31 4.84 -3.89
N LEU A 7 9.41 4.70 -3.14
CA LEU A 7 9.41 4.51 -1.69
C LEU A 7 8.78 5.69 -0.95
N ARG A 8 9.00 6.92 -1.45
CA ARG A 8 8.41 8.12 -0.84
C ARG A 8 6.89 8.08 -0.97
N LYS A 9 6.38 7.72 -2.14
CA LYS A 9 4.94 7.55 -2.35
C LYS A 9 4.35 6.47 -1.45
N LEU A 10 5.01 5.31 -1.35
CA LEU A 10 4.59 4.24 -0.44
C LEU A 10 4.52 4.75 1.01
N ARG A 11 5.58 5.39 1.49
CA ARG A 11 5.66 5.95 2.84
C ARG A 11 4.55 6.96 3.13
N CYS A 12 4.30 7.89 2.20
CA CYS A 12 3.22 8.87 2.33
C CYS A 12 1.83 8.22 2.38
N ARG A 13 1.58 7.18 1.56
CA ARG A 13 0.32 6.42 1.59
C ARG A 13 0.08 5.74 2.93
N MET A 14 1.15 5.28 3.58
CA MET A 14 1.07 4.63 4.90
C MET A 14 1.06 5.63 6.06
N GLY A 15 1.23 6.94 5.81
CA GLY A 15 1.32 7.95 6.86
C GLY A 15 2.61 7.84 7.69
N TRP A 16 3.69 7.34 7.10
CA TRP A 16 4.92 7.00 7.81
C TRP A 16 6.03 8.06 7.68
N THR A 17 6.89 8.15 8.69
CA THR A 17 8.18 8.84 8.58
C THR A 17 9.23 7.92 7.93
N SER A 18 10.36 8.48 7.50
CA SER A 18 11.44 7.67 6.90
C SER A 18 11.98 6.64 7.90
N SER A 19 12.04 7.00 9.18
CA SER A 19 12.41 6.09 10.27
C SER A 19 11.40 4.96 10.49
N ASP A 20 10.10 5.21 10.29
CA ASP A 20 9.09 4.15 10.40
C ASP A 20 9.22 3.15 9.26
N LEU A 21 9.38 3.62 8.02
CA LEU A 21 9.63 2.74 6.89
C LEU A 21 10.91 1.92 7.10
N ALA A 22 11.98 2.54 7.60
CA ALA A 22 13.23 1.87 7.91
C ALA A 22 13.05 0.75 8.96
N ARG A 23 12.23 0.99 10.00
CA ARG A 23 11.89 -0.03 11.01
C ARG A 23 11.15 -1.23 10.40
N HIS A 24 10.21 -1.00 9.49
CA HIS A 24 9.51 -2.07 8.78
C HIS A 24 10.43 -2.87 7.84
N LEU A 25 11.37 -2.18 7.19
CA LEU A 25 12.36 -2.80 6.30
C LEU A 25 13.54 -3.42 7.05
N LYS A 26 13.71 -3.14 8.36
CA LYS A 26 14.86 -3.51 9.20
C LYS A 26 16.19 -2.99 8.62
N VAL A 27 16.19 -1.71 8.26
CA VAL A 27 17.35 -0.97 7.75
C VAL A 27 17.51 0.35 8.49
N GLU A 28 18.60 1.06 8.23
CA GLU A 28 18.79 2.39 8.79
C GLU A 28 17.96 3.44 8.05
N SER A 29 17.51 4.45 8.78
CA SER A 29 16.72 5.55 8.20
C SER A 29 17.47 6.32 7.10
N SER A 30 18.81 6.39 7.21
CA SER A 30 19.69 6.99 6.21
C SER A 30 19.68 6.23 4.87
N GLU A 31 19.50 4.91 4.89
CA GLU A 31 19.40 4.09 3.67
C GLU A 31 18.10 4.39 2.93
N VAL A 32 16.98 4.47 3.66
CA VAL A 32 15.68 4.86 3.09
C VAL A 32 15.75 6.25 2.46
N GLU A 33 16.34 7.23 3.16
CA GLU A 33 16.53 8.57 2.62
C GLU A 33 17.41 8.60 1.37
N ALA A 34 18.47 7.78 1.33
CA ALA A 34 19.34 7.67 0.17
C ALA A 34 18.58 7.11 -1.04
N TRP A 35 17.78 6.05 -0.84
CA TRP A 35 16.94 5.48 -1.89
C TRP A 35 15.90 6.48 -2.39
N GLU A 36 15.19 7.19 -1.49
CA GLU A 36 14.22 8.23 -1.86
C GLU A 36 14.87 9.37 -2.64
N LYS A 37 16.07 9.84 -2.24
CA LYS A 37 16.79 10.94 -2.91
C LYS A 37 17.32 10.53 -4.29
N GLN A 38 17.82 9.29 -4.42
CA GLN A 38 18.40 8.79 -5.66
C GLN A 38 17.34 8.27 -6.63
N GLY A 39 16.08 8.15 -6.21
CA GLY A 39 15.02 7.50 -6.98
C GLY A 39 15.35 6.03 -7.28
N ALA A 40 16.08 5.39 -6.37
CA ALA A 40 16.60 4.03 -6.49
C ALA A 40 15.85 3.08 -5.57
N SER A 41 15.83 1.80 -5.92
CA SER A 41 15.31 0.74 -5.06
C SER A 41 16.46 -0.05 -4.41
N PRO A 42 16.26 -0.63 -3.21
CA PRO A 42 17.22 -1.55 -2.63
C PRO A 42 17.46 -2.74 -3.56
N LYS A 43 18.71 -3.23 -3.59
CA LYS A 43 19.09 -4.40 -4.39
C LYS A 43 18.86 -5.73 -3.66
N ASP A 44 18.73 -5.68 -2.34
CA ASP A 44 18.51 -6.86 -1.52
C ASP A 44 17.11 -7.46 -1.81
N PRO A 45 17.03 -8.74 -2.25
CA PRO A 45 15.77 -9.42 -2.53
C PRO A 45 14.83 -9.49 -1.32
N GLU A 46 15.34 -9.61 -0.09
CA GLU A 46 14.49 -9.67 1.11
C GLU A 46 13.81 -8.33 1.35
N ILE A 47 14.57 -7.22 1.23
CA ILE A 47 14.03 -5.88 1.37
C ILE A 47 13.01 -5.60 0.27
N LEU A 48 13.30 -5.99 -0.98
CA LEU A 48 12.35 -5.86 -2.09
C LEU A 48 11.06 -6.65 -1.85
N SER A 49 11.15 -7.87 -1.29
CA SER A 49 9.98 -8.67 -0.93
C SER A 49 9.12 -7.97 0.11
N ARG A 50 9.74 -7.39 1.14
CA ARG A 50 9.04 -6.60 2.16
C ARG A 50 8.39 -5.35 1.59
N ILE A 51 9.07 -4.63 0.70
CA ILE A 51 8.48 -3.47 0.02
C ILE A 51 7.24 -3.88 -0.79
N LYS A 52 7.32 -4.99 -1.54
CA LYS A 52 6.16 -5.52 -2.29
C LYS A 52 5.00 -5.90 -1.38
N PHE A 53 5.30 -6.47 -0.21
CA PHE A 53 4.28 -6.79 0.79
C PHE A 53 3.61 -5.51 1.33
N LEU A 54 4.38 -4.48 1.65
CA LEU A 54 3.86 -3.18 2.10
C LEU A 54 3.01 -2.48 1.03
N LEU A 55 3.44 -2.54 -0.24
CA LEU A 55 2.64 -2.03 -1.36
C LEU A 55 1.27 -2.70 -1.43
N ARG A 56 1.22 -4.03 -1.31
CA ARG A 56 -0.05 -4.77 -1.32
C ARG A 56 -0.96 -4.36 -0.16
N GLN A 57 -0.42 -4.15 1.04
CA GLN A 57 -1.21 -3.63 2.17
C GLN A 57 -1.78 -2.24 1.88
N ALA A 58 -0.95 -1.34 1.34
CA ALA A 58 -1.39 -0.01 0.97
C ALA A 58 -2.50 -0.04 -0.09
N ASP A 59 -2.43 -0.99 -1.03
CA ASP A 59 -3.45 -1.19 -2.07
C ASP A 59 -4.74 -1.75 -1.49
N MET A 60 -4.67 -2.78 -0.63
CA MET A 60 -5.84 -3.35 0.05
C MET A 60 -6.57 -2.30 0.90
N CYS A 61 -5.84 -1.52 1.69
CA CYS A 61 -6.42 -0.44 2.50
C CYS A 61 -7.07 0.62 1.60
N SER A 62 -6.43 0.98 0.49
CA SER A 62 -7.01 1.92 -0.46
C SER A 62 -8.28 1.38 -1.12
N ASP A 63 -8.33 0.08 -1.43
CA ASP A 63 -9.52 -0.55 -2.00
C ASP A 63 -10.66 -0.55 -0.99
N GLU A 64 -10.41 -0.96 0.25
CA GLU A 64 -11.41 -0.98 1.33
C GLU A 64 -12.02 0.40 1.58
N VAL A 65 -11.19 1.46 1.67
CA VAL A 65 -11.67 2.83 1.86
C VAL A 65 -12.53 3.31 0.69
N LYS A 66 -12.24 2.86 -0.54
CA LYS A 66 -13.03 3.22 -1.73
C LYS A 66 -14.33 2.44 -1.82
N THR A 67 -14.27 1.12 -1.61
CA THR A 67 -15.39 0.22 -1.89
C THR A 67 -16.30 0.03 -0.68
N GLY A 68 -15.81 0.25 0.55
CA GLY A 68 -16.60 0.09 1.77
C GLY A 68 -17.90 0.89 1.77
N PRO A 69 -17.86 2.23 1.58
CA PRO A 69 -19.07 3.04 1.55
C PRO A 69 -20.04 2.66 0.41
N ILE A 70 -19.51 2.27 -0.74
CA ILE A 70 -20.32 1.83 -1.89
C ILE A 70 -21.01 0.50 -1.56
N ALA A 71 -20.28 -0.42 -0.90
CA ALA A 71 -20.81 -1.70 -0.45
C ALA A 71 -21.93 -1.50 0.58
N GLU A 72 -21.72 -0.63 1.58
CA GLU A 72 -22.72 -0.29 2.60
C GLU A 72 -24.03 0.19 1.97
N ASN A 73 -23.95 1.19 1.08
CA ASN A 73 -25.14 1.71 0.38
C ASN A 73 -25.84 0.61 -0.43
N PHE A 74 -25.09 -0.23 -1.12
CA PHE A 74 -25.66 -1.31 -1.94
C PHE A 74 -26.36 -2.39 -1.08
N LEU A 75 -25.77 -2.74 0.05
CA LEU A 75 -26.34 -3.71 0.99
C LEU A 75 -27.67 -3.19 1.55
N ASP A 76 -27.71 -1.91 1.93
CA ASP A 76 -28.92 -1.25 2.43
C ASP A 76 -30.01 -1.17 1.34
N GLU A 77 -29.68 -0.70 0.14
CA GLU A 77 -30.62 -0.60 -0.99
C GLU A 77 -31.19 -1.96 -1.41
N SER A 78 -30.35 -3.01 -1.35
CA SER A 78 -30.72 -4.36 -1.80
C SER A 78 -31.21 -5.27 -0.68
N ALA A 79 -31.25 -4.79 0.57
CA ALA A 79 -31.54 -5.56 1.78
C ALA A 79 -30.72 -6.87 1.89
N LEU A 80 -29.42 -6.79 1.59
CA LEU A 80 -28.49 -7.92 1.64
C LEU A 80 -27.61 -7.86 2.89
N GLY A 81 -27.22 -9.02 3.42
CA GLY A 81 -26.27 -9.10 4.55
C GLY A 81 -24.80 -9.13 4.14
N GLN A 82 -24.50 -9.43 2.88
CA GLN A 82 -23.14 -9.47 2.33
C GLN A 82 -23.15 -9.29 0.82
N VAL A 83 -22.05 -8.74 0.28
CA VAL A 83 -21.83 -8.54 -1.15
C VAL A 83 -20.38 -8.86 -1.49
N ASP A 84 -20.17 -9.45 -2.67
CA ASP A 84 -18.84 -9.65 -3.21
C ASP A 84 -18.21 -8.29 -3.59
N SER A 85 -16.96 -8.05 -3.16
CA SER A 85 -16.27 -6.80 -3.43
C SER A 85 -16.14 -6.48 -4.92
N ASP A 86 -16.02 -7.50 -5.78
CA ASP A 86 -15.88 -7.29 -7.22
C ASP A 86 -17.16 -6.73 -7.84
N ARG A 87 -18.33 -7.10 -7.29
CA ARG A 87 -19.63 -6.54 -7.71
C ARG A 87 -19.81 -5.08 -7.30
N VAL A 88 -19.05 -4.61 -6.31
CA VAL A 88 -19.07 -3.23 -5.82
C VAL A 88 -18.09 -2.37 -6.64
N LYS A 89 -16.96 -2.94 -7.07
CA LYS A 89 -15.91 -2.25 -7.85
C LYS A 89 -16.35 -1.77 -9.25
N GLU A 90 -17.42 -2.34 -9.79
CA GLU A 90 -17.95 -2.02 -11.14
C GLU A 90 -18.94 -0.84 -11.16
N ARG A 91 -19.19 -0.18 -10.03
CA ARG A 91 -20.14 0.94 -9.89
C ARG A 91 -19.47 2.21 -9.42
#